data_AF-A0A7Y7Y5W3-F1
#
_entry.id   AF-A0A7Y7Y5W3-F1
#
_cell.length_a   1.000
_cell.length_b   1.000
_cell.length_c   1.000
_cell.angle_alpha   90.00
_cell.angle_beta   90.00
_cell.angle_gamma   90.00
#
_symmetry.space_group_name_H-M   'P 1'
#
loop_
_entity.id
_entity.type
_entity.pdbx_description
1 polymer ?
#
loop_
_entity_poly.entity_id
_entity_poly.type
_entity_poly.pdbx_seq_one_letter_code
_entity_poly.pdbx_strand_id
1 'polypeptide(L)'
;MGEAWNEGYFTDEGYTYGYCREINPVFQRYCLLLRGFASLESADAYHCELGFGQGVSVNIHAAANPGSYVGTDFHPAQAAHANTLASSYGGNAQLYDDSFEQLLARKDLPQFDSISLHGIWTWVSRDNQKLIVEFVRRHLKPGGLLYVSYNCFPGWSPSAPLRQLFSLHDRFASSTSIRPGERIDAALQFSEALLAANPLYASAAPSLGAKLQSIKGQNRQYVAHEYFNRDWNCMYFTDVVDALSAAKLDYATTAAPLDSVDPLNLGAEGMDFLEGIEHPIMREQARDYFVNQHFRRDLYLRGASRLSVAEQRESMLNTRFVMLQAVDSVPGVVSGPAGEASLQAEVYGPVLEALAARAYVPKTLRQLLAAVPSMAYGDLEQAVNVLVGMGVAAPCQSEAAEKLVQARCSALNLHLCKRSLFTNQIQTLASPVTGGGVPVSRFGQLFLISMKQGKKLPIEWAQLAWGIISEQGEGIVKDGKALSTAEENMAELLEQAEAFAEKSLVILKALKIV
;
A
#
# COMPACT_ATOMS: atom_id res chain seq x y z
N MET A 1 -35.36 13.27 10.36
CA MET A 1 -34.40 13.50 9.26
C MET A 1 -33.69 12.19 9.09
N GLY A 2 -33.93 11.47 7.99
CA GLY A 2 -33.32 10.15 7.78
C GLY A 2 -31.80 10.30 7.76
N GLU A 3 -31.10 9.46 8.52
CA GLU A 3 -29.65 9.35 8.42
C GLU A 3 -29.31 9.02 6.96
N ALA A 4 -28.43 9.83 6.36
CA ALA A 4 -27.96 9.55 5.02
C ALA A 4 -27.18 8.22 5.05
N TRP A 5 -27.50 7.30 4.13
CA TRP A 5 -26.89 5.96 4.05
C TRP A 5 -25.36 5.98 3.96
N ASN A 6 -24.78 7.11 3.57
CA ASN A 6 -23.35 7.28 3.41
C ASN A 6 -22.61 7.70 4.69
N GLU A 7 -23.31 7.81 5.83
CA GLU A 7 -22.73 8.16 7.14
C GLU A 7 -21.88 9.44 7.17
N GLY A 8 -21.99 10.34 6.18
CA GLY A 8 -21.16 11.54 6.04
C GLY A 8 -19.88 11.38 5.21
N TYR A 9 -19.65 10.21 4.63
CA TYR A 9 -18.60 9.94 3.65
C TYR A 9 -19.01 10.40 2.25
N PHE A 10 -18.07 10.90 1.48
CA PHE A 10 -18.34 11.36 0.11
C PHE A 10 -18.49 10.16 -0.85
N THR A 11 -19.65 10.03 -1.49
CA THR A 11 -20.04 8.85 -2.30
C THR A 11 -20.23 9.11 -3.79
N ASP A 12 -20.04 10.35 -4.26
CA ASP A 12 -20.19 10.67 -5.68
C ASP A 12 -18.91 10.30 -6.45
N GLU A 13 -19.03 9.30 -7.34
CA GLU A 13 -18.02 8.77 -8.27
C GLU A 13 -16.87 7.95 -7.63
N GLY A 14 -16.60 6.79 -8.22
CA GLY A 14 -15.95 5.64 -7.55
C GLY A 14 -14.55 5.89 -6.97
N TYR A 15 -14.32 5.30 -5.80
CA TYR A 15 -13.05 5.25 -5.08
C TYR A 15 -11.88 4.74 -5.95
N THR A 16 -10.64 5.05 -5.56
CA THR A 16 -9.44 4.70 -6.34
C THR A 16 -9.23 3.18 -6.41
N TYR A 17 -8.66 2.70 -7.51
CA TYR A 17 -8.33 1.28 -7.74
C TYR A 17 -6.94 0.92 -7.16
N GLY A 18 -6.63 1.47 -5.98
CA GLY A 18 -5.31 1.35 -5.35
C GLY A 18 -5.03 -0.04 -4.78
N TYR A 19 -3.76 -0.46 -4.84
CA TYR A 19 -3.24 -1.64 -4.16
C TYR A 19 -2.36 -1.21 -2.98
N CYS A 20 -2.59 -1.81 -1.81
CA CYS A 20 -1.85 -1.52 -0.57
C CYS A 20 -1.04 -2.73 -0.14
N ARG A 21 0.29 -2.67 -0.34
CA ARG A 21 1.19 -3.80 -0.02
C ARG A 21 1.25 -4.10 1.48
N GLU A 22 1.01 -3.11 2.34
CA GLU A 22 1.11 -3.25 3.79
C GLU A 22 -0.02 -4.10 4.40
N ILE A 23 -1.07 -4.40 3.62
CA ILE A 23 -2.14 -5.33 3.99
C ILE A 23 -1.70 -6.79 3.74
N ASN A 24 -0.70 -7.03 2.87
CA ASN A 24 -0.25 -8.38 2.52
C ASN A 24 0.21 -9.14 3.77
N PRO A 25 -0.41 -10.28 4.12
CA PRO A 25 -0.03 -11.08 5.29
C PRO A 25 1.45 -11.47 5.31
N VAL A 26 2.07 -11.74 4.16
CA VAL A 26 3.50 -12.09 4.06
C VAL A 26 4.38 -10.92 4.46
N PHE A 27 4.05 -9.73 3.97
CA PHE A 27 4.77 -8.49 4.27
C PHE A 27 4.61 -8.11 5.74
N GLN A 28 3.40 -8.24 6.29
CA GLN A 28 3.14 -8.02 7.71
C GLN A 28 3.96 -8.96 8.61
N ARG A 29 4.01 -10.26 8.29
CA ARG A 29 4.83 -11.24 9.04
C ARG A 29 6.31 -10.89 8.97
N TYR A 30 6.80 -10.43 7.83
CA TYR A 30 8.18 -9.96 7.68
C TYR A 30 8.47 -8.76 8.59
N CYS A 31 7.60 -7.75 8.63
CA CYS A 31 7.75 -6.59 9.52
C CYS A 31 7.76 -6.99 11.01
N LEU A 32 6.90 -7.92 11.42
CA LEU A 32 6.92 -8.47 12.79
C LEU A 32 8.23 -9.22 13.09
N LEU A 33 8.70 -10.04 12.15
CA LEU A 33 9.93 -10.81 12.29
C LEU A 33 11.16 -9.92 12.42
N LEU A 34 11.24 -8.81 11.67
CA LEU A 34 12.30 -7.80 11.83
C LEU A 34 12.43 -7.29 13.26
N ARG A 35 11.30 -7.20 13.98
CA ARG A 35 11.25 -6.73 15.37
C ARG A 35 11.17 -7.86 16.39
N GLY A 36 11.37 -9.11 15.97
CA GLY A 36 11.42 -10.27 16.86
C GLY A 36 10.07 -10.65 17.48
N PHE A 37 8.97 -10.36 16.79
CA PHE A 37 7.65 -10.84 17.18
C PHE A 37 7.27 -12.12 16.45
N ALA A 38 6.64 -13.04 17.17
CA ALA A 38 6.01 -14.20 16.57
C ALA A 38 4.73 -13.76 15.81
N SER A 39 4.34 -14.55 14.80
CA SER A 39 3.10 -14.33 14.05
C SER A 39 2.37 -15.65 13.84
N LEU A 40 1.05 -15.58 13.68
CA LEU A 40 0.25 -16.74 13.29
C LEU A 40 0.49 -17.02 11.80
N GLU A 41 0.87 -18.25 11.47
CA GLU A 41 0.98 -18.72 10.10
C GLU A 41 0.18 -20.03 9.94
N SER A 42 -0.81 -19.99 9.06
CA SER A 42 -1.64 -21.15 8.74
C SER A 42 -2.14 -21.06 7.31
N ALA A 43 -2.22 -22.21 6.63
CA ALA A 43 -2.84 -22.28 5.31
C ALA A 43 -4.38 -22.10 5.36
N ASP A 44 -4.96 -22.27 6.55
CA ASP A 44 -6.40 -22.12 6.84
C ASP A 44 -6.69 -20.82 7.59
N ALA A 45 -5.79 -19.82 7.50
CA ALA A 45 -5.96 -18.54 8.16
C ALA A 45 -7.19 -17.78 7.63
N TYR A 46 -7.81 -16.99 8.51
CA TYR A 46 -8.89 -16.07 8.17
C TYR A 46 -8.38 -14.64 8.24
N HIS A 47 -8.55 -13.90 7.17
CA HIS A 47 -8.13 -12.50 7.03
C HIS A 47 -9.35 -11.60 6.82
N CYS A 48 -9.38 -10.45 7.49
CA CYS A 48 -10.42 -9.45 7.32
C CYS A 48 -9.87 -8.13 6.80
N GLU A 49 -10.51 -7.53 5.80
CA GLU A 49 -10.25 -6.15 5.35
C GLU A 49 -11.48 -5.26 5.60
N LEU A 50 -11.32 -4.23 6.41
CA LEU A 50 -12.35 -3.26 6.75
C LEU A 50 -12.17 -2.00 5.88
N GLY A 51 -13.21 -1.65 5.10
CA GLY A 51 -13.17 -0.54 4.14
C GLY A 51 -12.29 -0.87 2.94
N PHE A 52 -12.61 -1.93 2.21
CA PHE A 52 -11.76 -2.44 1.11
C PHE A 52 -11.80 -1.59 -0.17
N GLY A 53 -12.60 -0.53 -0.24
CA GLY A 53 -12.66 0.33 -1.41
C GLY A 53 -13.19 -0.45 -2.63
N GLN A 54 -12.54 -0.28 -3.79
CA GLN A 54 -12.83 -1.10 -4.99
C GLN A 54 -12.48 -2.60 -4.85
N GLY A 55 -11.94 -3.03 -3.71
CA GLY A 55 -11.63 -4.43 -3.42
C GLY A 55 -10.40 -4.97 -4.18
N VAL A 56 -9.51 -4.09 -4.63
CA VAL A 56 -8.29 -4.49 -5.36
C VAL A 56 -7.32 -5.23 -4.42
N SER A 57 -7.00 -4.64 -3.27
CA SER A 57 -6.10 -5.26 -2.27
C SER A 57 -6.63 -6.59 -1.77
N VAL A 58 -7.87 -6.64 -1.25
CA VAL A 58 -8.47 -7.87 -0.72
C VAL A 58 -8.48 -9.00 -1.74
N ASN A 59 -8.80 -8.73 -3.01
CA ASN A 59 -8.83 -9.76 -4.05
C ASN A 59 -7.44 -10.22 -4.49
N ILE A 60 -6.46 -9.31 -4.57
CA ILE A 60 -5.07 -9.69 -4.85
C ILE A 60 -4.54 -10.58 -3.73
N HIS A 61 -4.74 -10.21 -2.46
CA HIS A 61 -4.32 -11.01 -1.33
C HIS A 61 -5.05 -12.36 -1.27
N ALA A 62 -6.36 -12.38 -1.51
CA ALA A 62 -7.16 -13.60 -1.54
C ALA A 62 -6.80 -14.55 -2.68
N ALA A 63 -6.39 -14.03 -3.83
CA ALA A 63 -5.88 -14.85 -4.92
C ALA A 63 -4.45 -15.35 -4.64
N ALA A 64 -3.63 -14.54 -3.95
CA ALA A 64 -2.21 -14.77 -3.78
C ALA A 64 -1.80 -15.49 -2.50
N ASN A 65 -2.68 -15.64 -1.50
CA ASN A 65 -2.36 -16.37 -0.26
C ASN A 65 -3.32 -17.54 -0.02
N PRO A 66 -2.85 -18.62 0.65
CA PRO A 66 -3.75 -19.57 1.29
C PRO A 66 -4.66 -18.90 2.32
N GLY A 67 -5.77 -19.55 2.65
CA GLY A 67 -6.71 -19.05 3.65
C GLY A 67 -7.99 -18.47 3.05
N SER A 68 -8.83 -17.96 3.95
CA SER A 68 -10.15 -17.39 3.67
C SER A 68 -10.15 -15.90 3.95
N TYR A 69 -10.86 -15.15 3.11
CA TYR A 69 -10.89 -13.70 3.17
C TYR A 69 -12.32 -13.22 3.36
N VAL A 70 -12.49 -12.28 4.29
CA VAL A 70 -13.75 -11.59 4.56
C VAL A 70 -13.49 -10.10 4.48
N GLY A 71 -14.45 -9.31 4.04
CA GLY A 71 -14.31 -7.86 4.09
C GLY A 71 -15.64 -7.15 4.01
N THR A 72 -15.63 -5.87 4.38
CA THR A 72 -16.79 -5.00 4.20
C THR A 72 -16.39 -3.65 3.64
N ASP A 73 -17.23 -3.09 2.78
CA ASP A 73 -17.22 -1.69 2.40
C ASP A 73 -18.66 -1.23 2.20
N PHE A 74 -19.12 -0.25 2.98
CA PHE A 74 -20.54 0.15 3.01
C PHE A 74 -21.08 0.64 1.66
N HIS A 75 -20.22 0.91 0.67
CA HIS A 75 -20.64 1.36 -0.64
C HIS A 75 -21.01 0.17 -1.56
N PRO A 76 -22.30 0.00 -1.95
CA PRO A 76 -22.76 -1.20 -2.66
C PRO A 76 -22.09 -1.39 -4.04
N ALA A 77 -21.82 -0.30 -4.77
CA ALA A 77 -21.10 -0.42 -6.06
C ALA A 77 -19.66 -0.92 -5.90
N GLN A 78 -19.01 -0.61 -4.79
CA GLN A 78 -17.65 -1.04 -4.49
C GLN A 78 -17.63 -2.53 -4.12
N ALA A 79 -18.57 -2.96 -3.27
CA ALA A 79 -18.79 -4.37 -2.97
C ALA A 79 -19.15 -5.18 -4.23
N ALA A 80 -19.99 -4.65 -5.13
CA ALA A 80 -20.33 -5.31 -6.39
C ALA A 80 -19.11 -5.48 -7.32
N HIS A 81 -18.27 -4.45 -7.43
CA HIS A 81 -17.01 -4.54 -8.19
C HIS A 81 -16.06 -5.57 -7.56
N ALA A 82 -15.87 -5.52 -6.24
CA ALA A 82 -15.00 -6.44 -5.52
C ALA A 82 -15.46 -7.91 -5.65
N ASN A 83 -16.76 -8.17 -5.60
CA ASN A 83 -17.33 -9.50 -5.82
C ASN A 83 -17.17 -9.99 -7.27
N THR A 84 -17.21 -9.07 -8.25
CA THR A 84 -16.90 -9.40 -9.65
C THR A 84 -15.45 -9.88 -9.79
N LEU A 85 -14.51 -9.20 -9.13
CA LEU A 85 -13.11 -9.65 -9.08
C LEU A 85 -12.98 -11.00 -8.37
N ALA A 86 -13.62 -11.20 -7.21
CA ALA A 86 -13.59 -12.46 -6.45
C ALA A 86 -14.03 -13.66 -7.29
N SER A 87 -15.11 -13.49 -8.06
CA SER A 87 -15.65 -14.50 -8.95
C SER A 87 -14.70 -14.88 -10.10
N SER A 88 -13.81 -13.95 -10.52
CA SER A 88 -12.94 -14.15 -11.69
C SER A 88 -11.84 -15.20 -11.51
N TYR A 89 -11.45 -15.50 -10.27
CA TYR A 89 -10.42 -16.48 -9.94
C TYR A 89 -10.95 -17.69 -9.14
N GLY A 90 -12.27 -17.83 -9.05
CA GLY A 90 -12.91 -18.89 -8.26
C GLY A 90 -12.59 -18.79 -6.77
N GLY A 91 -12.33 -17.57 -6.28
CA GLY A 91 -12.08 -17.31 -4.87
C GLY A 91 -13.33 -17.45 -4.04
N ASN A 92 -13.15 -17.76 -2.76
CA ASN A 92 -14.20 -17.81 -1.75
C ASN A 92 -14.20 -16.57 -0.84
N ALA A 93 -13.66 -15.44 -1.32
CA ALA A 93 -13.68 -14.19 -0.57
C ALA A 93 -15.13 -13.74 -0.33
N GLN A 94 -15.47 -13.46 0.93
CA GLN A 94 -16.81 -13.04 1.34
C GLN A 94 -16.79 -11.52 1.56
N LEU A 95 -17.24 -10.77 0.55
CA LEU A 95 -17.15 -9.32 0.52
C LEU A 95 -18.54 -8.70 0.60
N TYR A 96 -18.82 -7.98 1.69
CA TYR A 96 -20.12 -7.42 2.01
C TYR A 96 -20.17 -5.90 1.77
N ASP A 97 -21.38 -5.37 1.66
CA ASP A 97 -21.69 -3.94 1.72
C ASP A 97 -22.22 -3.49 3.09
N ASP A 98 -21.93 -4.27 4.14
CA ASP A 98 -22.35 -3.97 5.51
C ASP A 98 -21.60 -2.72 6.05
N SER A 99 -22.30 -1.86 6.78
CA SER A 99 -21.67 -0.87 7.67
C SER A 99 -20.89 -1.57 8.79
N PHE A 100 -20.04 -0.85 9.53
CA PHE A 100 -19.32 -1.45 10.66
C PHE A 100 -20.27 -1.96 11.76
N GLU A 101 -21.41 -1.29 11.97
CA GLU A 101 -22.43 -1.75 12.89
C GLU A 101 -23.09 -3.05 12.42
N GLN A 102 -23.47 -3.11 11.14
CA GLN A 102 -24.07 -4.31 10.54
C GLN A 102 -23.09 -5.49 10.56
N LEU A 103 -21.82 -5.27 10.20
CA LEU A 103 -20.79 -6.29 10.23
C LEU A 103 -20.58 -6.83 11.66
N LEU A 104 -20.56 -5.94 12.67
CA LEU A 104 -20.44 -6.32 14.08
C LEU A 104 -21.64 -7.11 14.60
N ALA A 105 -22.83 -6.89 14.03
CA ALA A 105 -24.06 -7.59 14.40
C ALA A 105 -24.16 -9.01 13.81
N ARG A 106 -23.31 -9.36 12.83
CA ARG A 106 -23.29 -10.68 12.21
C ARG A 106 -22.93 -11.78 13.21
N LYS A 107 -23.51 -12.97 12.99
CA LYS A 107 -23.30 -14.15 13.83
C LYS A 107 -22.55 -15.29 13.12
N ASP A 108 -22.35 -15.15 11.82
CA ASP A 108 -21.74 -16.14 10.93
C ASP A 108 -20.25 -15.88 10.67
N LEU A 109 -19.69 -14.79 11.20
CA LEU A 109 -18.28 -14.45 11.01
C LEU A 109 -17.34 -15.32 11.86
N PRO A 110 -16.19 -15.74 11.30
CA PRO A 110 -15.18 -16.49 12.03
C PRO A 110 -14.39 -15.57 12.99
N GLN A 111 -13.43 -16.15 13.71
CA GLN A 111 -12.32 -15.38 14.26
C GLN A 111 -11.20 -15.26 13.23
N PHE A 112 -10.53 -14.11 13.20
CA PHE A 112 -9.51 -13.75 12.22
C PHE A 112 -8.10 -13.85 12.80
N ASP A 113 -7.18 -14.33 11.98
CA ASP A 113 -5.73 -14.31 12.22
C ASP A 113 -5.16 -12.91 11.95
N SER A 114 -5.72 -12.19 10.98
CA SER A 114 -5.47 -10.76 10.84
C SER A 114 -6.70 -9.95 10.44
N ILE A 115 -6.73 -8.70 10.90
CA ILE A 115 -7.68 -7.67 10.49
C ILE A 115 -6.87 -6.48 9.99
N SER A 116 -7.25 -5.91 8.86
CA SER A 116 -6.55 -4.77 8.25
C SER A 116 -7.54 -3.66 7.92
N LEU A 117 -7.16 -2.42 8.18
CA LEU A 117 -7.88 -1.23 7.73
C LEU A 117 -6.88 -0.18 7.22
N HIS A 118 -6.96 0.13 5.94
CA HIS A 118 -6.04 1.08 5.31
C HIS A 118 -6.78 2.35 4.90
N GLY A 119 -6.35 3.50 5.43
CA GLY A 119 -6.97 4.77 5.06
C GLY A 119 -8.41 4.89 5.55
N ILE A 120 -8.74 4.29 6.69
CA ILE A 120 -10.09 4.30 7.29
C ILE A 120 -10.09 5.04 8.63
N TRP A 121 -9.16 4.74 9.52
CA TRP A 121 -9.21 5.15 10.93
C TRP A 121 -9.39 6.66 11.16
N THR A 122 -8.69 7.48 10.37
CA THR A 122 -8.81 8.95 10.42
C THR A 122 -10.14 9.45 9.86
N TRP A 123 -10.70 8.76 8.86
CA TRP A 123 -11.83 9.22 8.05
C TRP A 123 -13.21 8.84 8.60
N VAL A 124 -13.24 8.04 9.66
CA VAL A 124 -14.48 7.61 10.30
C VAL A 124 -14.77 8.41 11.55
N SER A 125 -16.05 8.46 11.94
CA SER A 125 -16.50 9.08 13.19
C SER A 125 -15.92 8.36 14.41
N ARG A 126 -15.92 9.04 15.57
CA ARG A 126 -15.52 8.43 16.85
C ARG A 126 -16.38 7.23 17.24
N ASP A 127 -17.64 7.21 16.84
CA ASP A 127 -18.53 6.07 17.11
C ASP A 127 -18.20 4.88 16.21
N ASN A 128 -17.87 5.12 14.94
CA ASN A 128 -17.34 4.08 14.05
C ASN A 128 -15.97 3.55 14.52
N GLN A 129 -15.09 4.39 15.08
CA GLN A 129 -13.86 3.91 15.72
C GLN A 129 -14.17 2.92 16.86
N LYS A 130 -15.17 3.21 17.72
CA LYS A 130 -15.59 2.29 18.79
C LYS A 130 -16.14 0.97 18.24
N LEU A 131 -16.94 1.02 17.16
CA LEU A 131 -17.46 -0.17 16.50
C LEU A 131 -16.33 -1.04 15.93
N ILE A 132 -15.34 -0.42 15.29
CA ILE A 132 -14.14 -1.10 14.78
C ILE A 132 -13.37 -1.76 15.94
N VAL A 133 -13.10 -1.03 17.03
CA VAL A 133 -12.40 -1.57 18.21
C VAL A 133 -13.16 -2.76 18.80
N GLU A 134 -14.48 -2.66 18.92
CA GLU A 134 -15.33 -3.74 19.45
C GLU A 134 -15.36 -4.96 18.51
N PHE A 135 -15.40 -4.74 17.19
CA PHE A 135 -15.27 -5.80 16.19
C PHE A 135 -13.94 -6.54 16.32
N VAL A 136 -12.83 -5.80 16.37
CA VAL A 136 -11.49 -6.36 16.54
C VAL A 136 -11.39 -7.13 17.87
N ARG A 137 -11.95 -6.60 18.97
CA ARG A 137 -11.96 -7.28 20.28
C ARG A 137 -12.70 -8.63 20.23
N ARG A 138 -13.82 -8.73 19.49
CA ARG A 138 -14.61 -9.97 19.38
C ARG A 138 -14.00 -10.98 18.42
N HIS A 139 -13.51 -10.51 17.27
CA HIS A 139 -13.18 -11.39 16.15
C HIS A 139 -11.67 -11.63 15.97
N LEU A 140 -10.77 -10.80 16.48
CA LEU A 140 -9.34 -11.08 16.35
C LEU A 140 -8.89 -12.20 17.29
N LYS A 141 -8.22 -13.24 16.80
CA LYS A 141 -7.70 -14.34 17.63
C LYS A 141 -6.63 -13.82 18.62
N PRO A 142 -6.42 -14.49 19.77
CA PRO A 142 -5.17 -14.36 20.51
C PRO A 142 -3.97 -14.68 19.61
N GLY A 143 -2.93 -13.84 19.65
CA GLY A 143 -1.80 -13.86 18.70
C GLY A 143 -2.11 -13.22 17.35
N GLY A 144 -3.36 -12.84 17.10
CA GLY A 144 -3.79 -12.20 15.85
C GLY A 144 -3.24 -10.78 15.70
N LEU A 145 -3.15 -10.36 14.44
CA LEU A 145 -2.59 -9.08 14.03
C LEU A 145 -3.68 -8.10 13.58
N LEU A 146 -3.59 -6.85 14.05
CA LEU A 146 -4.29 -5.72 13.47
C LEU A 146 -3.29 -4.84 12.70
N TYR A 147 -3.60 -4.54 11.44
CA TYR A 147 -2.95 -3.46 10.68
C TYR A 147 -3.88 -2.25 10.60
N VAL A 148 -3.37 -1.06 10.94
CA VAL A 148 -4.10 0.19 10.83
C VAL A 148 -3.21 1.30 10.26
N SER A 149 -3.72 2.04 9.27
CA SER A 149 -3.08 3.26 8.80
C SER A 149 -3.92 4.51 9.05
N TYR A 150 -3.25 5.61 9.35
CA TYR A 150 -3.90 6.86 9.78
C TYR A 150 -2.99 8.08 9.61
N ASN A 151 -3.62 9.22 9.31
CA ASN A 151 -2.98 10.53 9.43
C ASN A 151 -2.73 10.84 10.91
N CYS A 152 -1.57 11.44 11.21
CA CYS A 152 -1.16 11.72 12.58
C CYS A 152 -0.50 13.09 12.78
N PHE A 153 -0.49 13.53 14.03
CA PHE A 153 0.31 14.65 14.50
C PHE A 153 1.73 14.20 14.92
N PRO A 154 2.74 15.09 14.84
CA PRO A 154 2.65 16.53 14.53
C PRO A 154 2.67 16.88 13.03
N GLY A 155 2.92 15.94 12.13
CA GLY A 155 3.13 16.23 10.70
C GLY A 155 1.94 16.90 10.01
N TRP A 156 0.71 16.60 10.44
CA TRP A 156 -0.48 17.29 9.94
C TRP A 156 -0.76 18.66 10.56
N SER A 157 -0.11 19.03 11.66
CA SER A 157 -0.40 20.27 12.40
C SER A 157 -0.36 21.52 11.52
N PRO A 158 0.62 21.71 10.61
CA PRO A 158 0.65 22.88 9.75
C PRO A 158 -0.51 22.92 8.75
N SER A 159 -1.02 21.77 8.28
CA SER A 159 -2.04 21.69 7.22
C SER A 159 -3.47 21.49 7.75
N ALA A 160 -3.64 21.07 9.01
CA ALA A 160 -4.95 20.80 9.60
C ALA A 160 -5.90 22.02 9.57
N PRO A 161 -5.45 23.26 9.87
CA PRO A 161 -6.33 24.43 9.76
C PRO A 161 -6.75 24.72 8.32
N LEU A 162 -5.91 24.44 7.32
CA LEU A 162 -6.27 24.60 5.91
C LEU A 162 -7.37 23.62 5.52
N ARG A 163 -7.27 22.35 5.94
CA ARG A 163 -8.35 21.38 5.74
C ARG A 163 -9.65 21.83 6.41
N GLN A 164 -9.57 22.37 7.61
CA GLN A 164 -10.73 22.92 8.30
C GLN A 164 -11.39 24.05 7.51
N LEU A 165 -10.61 24.91 6.85
CA LEU A 165 -11.15 25.96 5.96
C LEU A 165 -11.92 25.38 4.77
N PHE A 166 -11.44 24.28 4.16
CA PHE A 166 -12.18 23.61 3.09
C PHE A 166 -13.55 23.12 3.56
N SER A 167 -13.59 22.45 4.71
CA SER A 167 -14.85 21.96 5.30
C SER A 167 -15.80 23.10 5.68
N LEU A 168 -15.29 24.19 6.28
CA LEU A 168 -16.10 25.36 6.62
C LEU A 168 -16.63 26.06 5.36
N HIS A 169 -15.82 26.18 4.32
CA HIS A 169 -16.26 26.75 3.05
C HIS A 169 -17.36 25.91 2.42
N ASP A 170 -17.20 24.58 2.32
CA ASP A 170 -18.25 23.69 1.80
C ASP A 170 -19.56 23.82 2.59
N ARG A 171 -19.47 23.94 3.93
CA ARG A 171 -20.63 24.10 4.82
C ARG A 171 -21.35 25.45 4.69
N PHE A 172 -20.61 26.56 4.54
CA PHE A 172 -21.17 27.91 4.62
C PHE A 172 -21.34 28.61 3.26
N ALA A 173 -20.64 28.16 2.21
CA ALA A 173 -20.71 28.74 0.87
C ALA A 173 -21.80 28.10 -0.01
N SER A 174 -22.46 27.03 0.44
CA SER A 174 -23.37 26.25 -0.38
C SER A 174 -24.71 26.97 -0.60
N SER A 175 -24.91 27.47 -1.83
CA SER A 175 -26.22 27.44 -2.48
C SER A 175 -26.49 26.01 -2.93
N THR A 176 -27.73 25.53 -2.79
CA THR A 176 -28.16 24.14 -2.99
C THR A 176 -28.06 23.61 -4.44
N SER A 177 -27.34 24.28 -5.35
CA SER A 177 -27.36 24.02 -6.79
C SER A 177 -25.99 23.80 -7.45
N ILE A 178 -24.89 23.68 -6.70
CA ILE A 178 -23.52 23.56 -7.27
C ILE A 178 -23.06 22.09 -7.32
N ARG A 179 -22.46 21.68 -8.45
CA ARG A 179 -21.92 20.32 -8.64
C ARG A 179 -20.74 20.06 -7.68
N PRO A 180 -20.48 18.81 -7.23
CA PRO A 180 -19.43 18.57 -6.24
C PRO A 180 -18.03 19.05 -6.62
N GLY A 181 -17.62 18.87 -7.88
CA GLY A 181 -16.32 19.37 -8.37
C GLY A 181 -16.20 20.90 -8.29
N GLU A 182 -17.28 21.63 -8.58
CA GLU A 182 -17.33 23.09 -8.48
C GLU A 182 -17.24 23.57 -7.03
N ARG A 183 -17.79 22.80 -6.06
CA ARG A 183 -17.64 23.10 -4.63
C ARG A 183 -16.19 22.97 -4.17
N ILE A 184 -15.49 21.93 -4.62
CA ILE A 184 -14.07 21.70 -4.33
C ILE A 184 -13.24 22.86 -4.88
N ASP A 185 -13.43 23.19 -6.16
CA ASP A 185 -12.69 24.27 -6.81
C ASP A 185 -12.95 25.63 -6.12
N ALA A 186 -14.19 25.89 -5.69
CA ALA A 186 -14.53 27.11 -4.94
C ALA A 186 -13.83 27.17 -3.57
N ALA A 187 -13.77 26.07 -2.82
CA ALA A 187 -13.07 26.01 -1.53
C ALA A 187 -11.54 26.18 -1.68
N LEU A 188 -10.97 25.61 -2.76
CA LEU A 188 -9.56 25.80 -3.10
C LEU A 188 -9.28 27.27 -3.46
N GLN A 189 -10.11 27.89 -4.29
CA GLN A 189 -9.98 29.30 -4.68
C GLN A 189 -10.13 30.23 -3.48
N PHE A 190 -11.10 29.98 -2.60
CA PHE A 190 -11.27 30.74 -1.36
C PHE A 190 -10.02 30.66 -0.48
N SER A 191 -9.46 29.46 -0.31
CA SER A 191 -8.27 29.27 0.51
C SER A 191 -7.02 29.91 -0.11
N GLU A 192 -6.91 29.90 -1.44
CA GLU A 192 -5.85 30.61 -2.18
C GLU A 192 -5.96 32.12 -1.96
N ALA A 193 -7.17 32.69 -2.08
CA ALA A 193 -7.42 34.10 -1.81
C ALA A 193 -7.10 34.48 -0.35
N LEU A 194 -7.46 33.61 0.61
CA LEU A 194 -7.14 33.80 2.02
C LEU A 194 -5.63 33.82 2.25
N LEU A 195 -4.87 32.89 1.68
CA LEU A 195 -3.41 32.86 1.83
C LEU A 195 -2.74 34.05 1.14
N ALA A 196 -3.26 34.49 -0.02
CA ALA A 196 -2.78 35.67 -0.74
C ALA A 196 -3.01 36.98 0.05
N ALA A 197 -3.95 37.01 1.00
CA ALA A 197 -4.16 38.12 1.92
C ALA A 197 -3.13 38.18 3.07
N ASN A 198 -2.09 37.33 3.05
CA ASN A 198 -0.98 37.30 4.00
C ASN A 198 -1.39 37.16 5.48
N PRO A 199 -2.22 36.18 5.86
CA PRO A 199 -2.55 35.93 7.25
C PRO A 199 -1.31 35.44 8.02
N LEU A 200 -1.27 35.69 9.33
CA LEU A 200 -0.19 35.18 10.19
C LEU A 200 -0.02 33.65 10.11
N TYR A 201 -1.11 32.92 9.83
CA TYR A 201 -1.08 31.50 9.54
C TYR A 201 -0.14 31.12 8.38
N ALA A 202 -0.15 31.88 7.28
CA ALA A 202 0.74 31.65 6.14
C ALA A 202 2.22 31.89 6.50
N SER A 203 2.48 32.84 7.41
CA SER A 203 3.85 33.10 7.93
C SER A 203 4.31 32.01 8.90
N ALA A 204 3.41 31.47 9.72
CA ALA A 204 3.70 30.41 10.68
C ALA A 204 3.88 29.02 10.03
N ALA A 205 3.34 28.82 8.82
CA ALA A 205 3.46 27.57 8.06
C ALA A 205 3.84 27.85 6.59
N PRO A 206 5.13 28.15 6.31
CA PRO A 206 5.59 28.61 4.99
C PRO A 206 5.36 27.62 3.83
N SER A 207 5.25 26.32 4.12
CA SER A 207 5.02 25.27 3.11
C SER A 207 3.56 25.20 2.62
N LEU A 208 2.63 25.93 3.22
CA LEU A 208 1.21 25.89 2.87
C LEU A 208 0.91 26.30 1.44
N GLY A 209 1.60 27.32 0.92
CA GLY A 209 1.39 27.77 -0.46
C GLY A 209 1.72 26.66 -1.46
N ALA A 210 2.88 26.02 -1.32
CA ALA A 210 3.29 24.89 -2.15
C ALA A 210 2.34 23.68 -1.98
N LYS A 211 1.90 23.39 -0.75
CA LYS A 211 0.93 22.33 -0.46
C LYS A 211 -0.40 22.59 -1.17
N LEU A 212 -0.93 23.81 -1.12
CA LEU A 212 -2.18 24.16 -1.79
C LEU A 212 -2.07 24.01 -3.32
N GLN A 213 -0.95 24.43 -3.92
CA GLN A 213 -0.72 24.21 -5.36
C GLN A 213 -0.61 22.73 -5.71
N SER A 214 0.02 21.92 -4.85
CA SER A 214 0.05 20.47 -5.00
C SER A 214 -1.36 19.86 -4.97
N ILE A 215 -2.22 20.29 -4.04
CA ILE A 215 -3.62 19.83 -3.95
C ILE A 215 -4.41 20.22 -5.21
N LYS A 216 -4.22 21.43 -5.75
CA LYS A 216 -4.87 21.87 -7.00
C LYS A 216 -4.51 21.01 -8.21
N GLY A 217 -3.30 20.45 -8.24
CA GLY A 217 -2.84 19.55 -9.31
C GLY A 217 -3.36 18.12 -9.20
N GLN A 218 -4.00 17.75 -8.07
CA GLN A 218 -4.47 16.39 -7.85
C GLN A 218 -5.84 16.14 -8.50
N ASN A 219 -6.13 14.86 -8.71
CA ASN A 219 -7.44 14.40 -9.15
C ASN A 219 -8.53 14.81 -8.14
N ARG A 220 -9.66 15.32 -8.61
CA ARG A 220 -10.73 15.86 -7.74
C ARG A 220 -11.37 14.80 -6.85
N GLN A 221 -11.47 13.55 -7.30
CA GLN A 221 -11.98 12.45 -6.47
C GLN A 221 -11.04 12.18 -5.28
N TYR A 222 -9.72 12.19 -5.50
CA TYR A 222 -8.73 12.10 -4.40
C TYR A 222 -8.85 13.28 -3.43
N VAL A 223 -8.96 14.52 -3.95
CA VAL A 223 -9.09 15.72 -3.12
C VAL A 223 -10.37 15.68 -2.28
N ALA A 224 -11.49 15.24 -2.84
CA ALA A 224 -12.74 15.09 -2.12
C ALA A 224 -12.57 14.14 -0.92
N HIS A 225 -12.00 12.96 -1.16
CA HIS A 225 -11.74 11.96 -0.13
C HIS A 225 -10.79 12.49 0.96
N GLU A 226 -9.66 13.07 0.58
CA GLU A 226 -8.61 13.48 1.51
C GLU A 226 -8.91 14.82 2.22
N TYR A 227 -9.87 15.63 1.78
CA TYR A 227 -10.03 16.98 2.36
C TYR A 227 -11.48 17.37 2.68
N PHE A 228 -12.48 16.71 2.08
CA PHE A 228 -13.88 17.12 2.18
C PHE A 228 -14.79 16.13 2.91
N ASN A 229 -14.29 14.95 3.30
CA ASN A 229 -15.02 14.06 4.22
C ASN A 229 -15.41 14.79 5.51
N ARG A 230 -16.67 14.62 5.94
CA ARG A 230 -17.23 15.34 7.10
C ARG A 230 -16.43 15.05 8.36
N ASP A 231 -16.14 13.77 8.58
CA ASP A 231 -15.40 13.29 9.74
C ASP A 231 -13.91 13.18 9.39
N TRP A 232 -13.07 13.75 10.24
CA TRP A 232 -11.61 13.65 10.15
C TRP A 232 -10.99 13.77 11.54
N ASN A 233 -10.64 12.61 12.09
CA ASN A 233 -10.09 12.45 13.42
C ASN A 233 -8.59 12.17 13.32
N CYS A 234 -7.81 13.20 12.99
CA CYS A 234 -6.34 13.12 13.09
C CYS A 234 -5.93 13.08 14.57
N MET A 235 -5.00 12.19 14.90
CA MET A 235 -4.68 11.82 16.28
C MET A 235 -3.17 11.72 16.48
N TYR A 236 -2.70 11.80 17.72
CA TYR A 236 -1.36 11.38 18.06
C TYR A 236 -1.26 9.85 18.06
N PHE A 237 -0.05 9.31 17.93
CA PHE A 237 0.18 7.87 17.99
C PHE A 237 -0.33 7.29 19.33
N THR A 238 -0.07 7.97 20.45
CA THR A 238 -0.54 7.55 21.78
C THR A 238 -2.06 7.43 21.86
N ASP A 239 -2.80 8.35 21.23
CA ASP A 239 -4.26 8.31 21.28
C ASP A 239 -4.82 7.08 20.55
N VAL A 240 -4.14 6.62 19.48
CA VAL A 240 -4.51 5.39 18.76
C VAL A 240 -4.16 4.15 19.58
N VAL A 241 -3.00 4.13 20.22
CA VAL A 241 -2.62 3.06 21.17
C VAL A 241 -3.67 2.92 22.27
N ASP A 242 -4.07 4.04 22.89
CA ASP A 242 -5.07 4.05 23.94
C ASP A 242 -6.45 3.57 23.45
N ALA A 243 -6.87 4.01 22.26
CA ALA A 243 -8.14 3.58 21.66
C ALA A 243 -8.19 2.08 21.38
N LEU A 244 -7.06 1.47 21.00
CA LEU A 244 -6.96 0.04 20.69
C LEU A 244 -6.75 -0.84 21.93
N SER A 245 -6.31 -0.25 23.06
CA SER A 245 -6.03 -0.99 24.30
C SER A 245 -7.21 -1.82 24.81
N ALA A 246 -8.45 -1.34 24.64
CA ALA A 246 -9.67 -2.05 25.04
C ALA A 246 -9.87 -3.37 24.26
N ALA A 247 -9.26 -3.50 23.08
CA ALA A 247 -9.23 -4.73 22.31
C ALA A 247 -8.11 -5.71 22.75
N LYS A 248 -7.33 -5.36 23.78
CA LYS A 248 -6.12 -6.06 24.25
C LYS A 248 -5.02 -6.09 23.19
N LEU A 249 -4.87 -4.98 22.48
CA LEU A 249 -3.87 -4.79 21.45
C LEU A 249 -2.70 -3.99 21.98
N ASP A 250 -1.50 -4.49 21.71
CA ASP A 250 -0.25 -3.80 22.00
C ASP A 250 0.41 -3.39 20.68
N TYR A 251 0.95 -2.18 20.63
CA TYR A 251 1.75 -1.74 19.48
C TYR A 251 2.97 -2.65 19.32
N ALA A 252 3.16 -3.21 18.12
CA ALA A 252 4.28 -4.08 17.80
C ALA A 252 5.36 -3.33 17.01
N THR A 253 5.00 -2.79 15.85
CA THR A 253 5.93 -2.10 14.94
C THR A 253 5.18 -1.37 13.82
N THR A 254 5.89 -0.51 13.10
CA THR A 254 5.47 0.02 11.80
C THR A 254 5.59 -1.05 10.69
N ALA A 255 4.68 -0.98 9.71
CA ALA A 255 4.72 -1.69 8.44
C ALA A 255 5.50 -0.92 7.36
N ALA A 256 6.41 -0.02 7.76
CA ALA A 256 7.32 0.67 6.88
C ALA A 256 8.77 0.28 7.23
N PRO A 257 9.38 -0.69 6.52
CA PRO A 257 10.69 -1.21 6.91
C PRO A 257 11.81 -0.15 6.97
N LEU A 258 11.75 0.89 6.13
CA LEU A 258 12.72 1.99 6.17
C LEU A 258 12.69 2.78 7.48
N ASP A 259 11.57 2.80 8.21
CA ASP A 259 11.48 3.47 9.51
C ASP A 259 12.42 2.85 10.56
N SER A 260 12.81 1.58 10.36
CA SER A 260 13.76 0.86 11.24
C SER A 260 15.23 1.18 10.98
N VAL A 261 15.54 1.97 9.94
CA VAL A 261 16.90 2.40 9.60
C VAL A 261 17.13 3.77 10.23
N ASP A 262 17.55 3.79 11.50
CA ASP A 262 17.61 5.05 12.28
C ASP A 262 18.43 6.16 11.59
N PRO A 263 19.65 5.92 11.04
CA PRO A 263 20.43 6.97 10.37
C PRO A 263 19.77 7.56 9.10
N LEU A 264 18.79 6.87 8.51
CA LEU A 264 18.02 7.38 7.38
C LEU A 264 16.90 8.34 7.83
N ASN A 265 16.48 8.23 9.09
CA ASN A 265 15.32 8.95 9.64
C ASN A 265 15.71 10.02 10.66
N LEU A 266 16.84 9.86 11.34
CA LEU A 266 17.22 10.65 12.51
C LEU A 266 18.66 11.14 12.37
N GLY A 267 18.90 12.39 12.79
CA GLY A 267 20.26 12.86 13.07
C GLY A 267 20.82 12.23 14.35
N ALA A 268 22.14 12.38 14.58
CA ALA A 268 22.83 11.80 15.74
C ALA A 268 22.19 12.24 17.07
N GLU A 269 21.88 13.53 17.22
CA GLU A 269 21.26 14.07 18.42
C GLU A 269 19.85 13.50 18.67
N GLY A 270 19.12 13.20 17.59
CA GLY A 270 17.80 12.58 17.67
C GLY A 270 17.89 11.11 18.09
N MET A 271 18.86 10.36 17.57
CA MET A 271 19.12 8.98 17.99
C MET A 271 19.50 8.94 19.48
N ASP A 272 20.47 9.77 19.91
CA ASP A 272 20.90 9.87 21.30
C ASP A 272 19.75 10.23 22.25
N PHE A 273 18.90 11.19 21.86
CA PHE A 273 17.73 11.58 22.65
C PHE A 273 16.74 10.44 22.81
N LEU A 274 16.43 9.71 21.73
CA LEU A 274 15.47 8.60 21.78
C LEU A 274 16.02 7.39 22.53
N GLU A 275 17.35 7.16 22.52
CA GLU A 275 18.02 6.16 23.36
C GLU A 275 17.81 6.38 24.85
N GLY A 276 17.69 7.64 25.29
CA GLY A 276 17.40 7.99 26.68
C GLY A 276 15.96 7.72 27.14
N ILE A 277 15.03 7.34 26.26
CA ILE A 277 13.62 7.10 26.61
C ILE A 277 13.37 5.61 26.83
N GLU A 278 13.13 5.21 28.08
CA GLU A 278 12.86 3.81 28.45
C GLU A 278 11.46 3.32 27.99
N HIS A 279 10.42 4.16 28.11
CA HIS A 279 9.05 3.74 27.81
C HIS A 279 8.82 3.66 26.29
N PRO A 280 8.54 2.47 25.71
CA PRO A 280 8.57 2.27 24.26
C PRO A 280 7.52 3.11 23.52
N ILE A 281 6.32 3.26 24.08
CA ILE A 281 5.27 4.10 23.47
C ILE A 281 5.65 5.59 23.50
N MET A 282 6.35 6.03 24.56
CA MET A 282 6.80 7.43 24.64
C MET A 282 7.94 7.68 23.66
N ARG A 283 8.85 6.71 23.50
CA ARG A 283 9.93 6.76 22.52
C ARG A 283 9.37 6.87 21.10
N GLU A 284 8.39 6.05 20.75
CA GLU A 284 7.72 6.10 19.45
C GLU A 284 6.98 7.44 19.23
N GLN A 285 6.26 7.94 20.24
CA GLN A 285 5.62 9.24 20.14
C GLN A 285 6.62 10.39 19.99
N ALA A 286 7.76 10.34 20.69
CA ALA A 286 8.83 11.31 20.55
C ALA A 286 9.47 11.23 19.16
N ARG A 287 9.66 10.02 18.61
CA ARG A 287 10.17 9.80 17.26
C ARG A 287 9.33 10.55 16.22
N ASP A 288 8.00 10.57 16.37
CA ASP A 288 7.11 11.29 15.45
C ASP A 288 7.45 12.79 15.31
N TYR A 289 8.01 13.41 16.35
CA TYR A 289 8.45 14.81 16.29
C TYR A 289 9.75 14.99 15.49
N PHE A 290 10.70 14.04 15.59
CA PHE A 290 11.96 14.11 14.84
C PHE A 290 11.75 13.90 13.35
N VAL A 291 10.83 13.01 12.97
CA VAL A 291 10.53 12.71 11.56
C VAL A 291 9.37 13.54 11.01
N ASN A 292 8.77 14.40 11.82
CA ASN A 292 7.55 15.16 11.53
C ASN A 292 6.45 14.26 10.92
N GLN A 293 6.15 13.15 11.61
CA GLN A 293 5.31 12.08 11.10
C GLN A 293 3.92 12.57 10.77
N HIS A 294 3.48 12.35 9.52
CA HIS A 294 2.17 12.75 9.04
C HIS A 294 1.25 11.57 8.71
N PHE A 295 1.80 10.37 8.49
CA PHE A 295 1.00 9.18 8.19
C PHE A 295 1.66 7.93 8.77
N ARG A 296 0.95 7.21 9.64
CA ARG A 296 1.45 5.96 10.22
C ARG A 296 0.78 4.75 9.60
N ARG A 297 1.51 3.64 9.61
CA ARG A 297 1.11 2.33 9.11
C ARG A 297 1.54 1.32 10.15
N ASP A 298 0.70 1.07 11.13
CA ASP A 298 1.11 0.37 12.35
C ASP A 298 0.52 -1.04 12.43
N LEU A 299 1.30 -1.92 13.05
CA LEU A 299 0.96 -3.31 13.36
C LEU A 299 0.80 -3.44 14.87
N TYR A 300 -0.34 -4.00 15.29
CA TYR A 300 -0.69 -4.27 16.68
C TYR A 300 -0.97 -5.76 16.87
N LEU A 301 -0.53 -6.33 17.98
CA LEU A 301 -0.73 -7.75 18.28
C LEU A 301 -1.65 -7.93 19.49
N ARG A 302 -2.54 -8.92 19.42
CA ARG A 302 -3.37 -9.32 20.57
C ARG A 302 -2.63 -10.33 21.43
N GLY A 303 -1.98 -9.88 22.50
CA GLY A 303 -1.13 -10.74 23.32
C GLY A 303 0.18 -11.08 22.61
N ALA A 304 0.98 -10.04 22.36
CA ALA A 304 2.24 -10.14 21.64
C ALA A 304 3.19 -11.18 22.28
N SER A 305 3.81 -12.01 21.44
CA SER A 305 4.83 -12.96 21.85
C SER A 305 6.16 -12.63 21.19
N ARG A 306 7.23 -12.61 21.97
CA ARG A 306 8.59 -12.33 21.52
C ARG A 306 9.30 -13.64 21.19
N LEU A 307 9.99 -13.65 20.06
CA LEU A 307 10.95 -14.68 19.71
C LEU A 307 12.24 -14.45 20.49
N SER A 308 12.92 -15.53 20.86
CA SER A 308 14.32 -15.44 21.26
C SER A 308 15.17 -14.96 20.08
N VAL A 309 16.36 -14.40 20.37
CA VAL A 309 17.30 -13.98 19.33
C VAL A 309 17.66 -15.13 18.39
N ALA A 310 17.77 -16.35 18.93
CA ALA A 310 18.07 -17.55 18.14
C ALA A 310 16.91 -17.93 17.20
N GLU A 311 15.67 -17.91 17.69
CA GLU A 311 14.47 -18.17 16.87
C GLU A 311 14.30 -17.11 15.79
N GLN A 312 14.41 -15.82 16.13
CA GLN A 312 14.31 -14.73 15.17
C GLN A 312 15.35 -14.89 14.06
N ARG A 313 16.61 -15.16 14.43
CA ARG A 313 17.69 -15.36 13.46
C ARG A 313 17.44 -16.55 12.55
N GLU A 314 17.00 -17.68 13.11
CA GLU A 314 16.73 -18.89 12.34
C GLU A 314 15.53 -18.69 11.38
N SER A 315 14.45 -18.07 11.85
CA SER A 315 13.32 -17.69 11.01
C SER A 315 13.74 -16.76 9.88
N MET A 316 14.52 -15.72 10.17
CA MET A 316 15.00 -14.77 9.16
C MET A 316 15.92 -15.42 8.13
N LEU A 317 16.80 -16.32 8.55
CA LEU A 317 17.64 -17.11 7.64
C LEU A 317 16.82 -17.96 6.66
N ASN A 318 15.64 -18.41 7.08
CA ASN A 318 14.74 -19.24 6.27
C ASN A 318 13.73 -18.40 5.45
N THR A 319 13.62 -17.09 5.70
CA THR A 319 12.81 -16.16 4.90
C THR A 319 13.38 -16.03 3.49
N ARG A 320 12.52 -16.10 2.48
CA ARG A 320 12.84 -15.98 1.05
C ARG A 320 12.61 -14.56 0.56
N PHE A 321 13.44 -14.12 -0.36
CA PHE A 321 13.39 -12.80 -0.99
C PHE A 321 13.51 -12.90 -2.50
N VAL A 322 12.83 -11.99 -3.20
CA VAL A 322 12.83 -11.88 -4.67
C VAL A 322 12.92 -10.41 -5.07
N MET A 323 13.55 -10.12 -6.21
CA MET A 323 13.54 -8.77 -6.78
C MET A 323 12.22 -8.49 -7.51
N LEU A 324 11.81 -7.24 -7.49
CA LEU A 324 10.64 -6.72 -8.20
C LEU A 324 11.00 -5.92 -9.47
N GLN A 325 12.29 -5.64 -9.67
CA GLN A 325 12.81 -4.86 -10.80
C GLN A 325 14.22 -5.32 -11.18
N ALA A 326 14.68 -4.94 -12.38
CA ALA A 326 16.00 -5.32 -12.85
C ALA A 326 17.10 -4.57 -12.07
N VAL A 327 18.28 -5.18 -11.95
CA VAL A 327 19.41 -4.63 -11.17
C VAL A 327 19.79 -3.21 -11.63
N ASP A 328 19.82 -2.98 -12.94
CA ASP A 328 20.17 -1.69 -13.55
C ASP A 328 19.09 -0.60 -13.36
N SER A 329 17.91 -0.99 -12.89
CA SER A 329 16.77 -0.10 -12.62
C SER A 329 16.67 0.27 -11.14
N VAL A 330 17.53 -0.29 -10.28
CA VAL A 330 17.57 0.00 -8.84
C VAL A 330 18.09 1.42 -8.61
N PRO A 331 17.35 2.30 -7.91
CA PRO A 331 17.84 3.62 -7.55
C PRO A 331 19.12 3.51 -6.70
N GLY A 332 20.14 4.30 -7.04
CA GLY A 332 21.40 4.36 -6.28
C GLY A 332 21.30 5.14 -4.97
N VAL A 333 20.13 5.71 -4.66
CA VAL A 333 19.86 6.49 -3.44
C VAL A 333 18.55 6.05 -2.81
N VAL A 334 18.47 6.19 -1.48
CA VAL A 334 17.24 6.05 -0.68
C VAL A 334 17.04 7.32 0.14
N SER A 335 15.81 7.81 0.21
CA SER A 335 15.47 9.02 0.94
C SER A 335 14.72 8.71 2.23
N GLY A 336 14.99 9.48 3.27
CA GLY A 336 14.22 9.50 4.51
C GLY A 336 14.19 10.89 5.13
N PRO A 337 13.54 11.06 6.29
CA PRO A 337 13.42 12.34 6.98
C PRO A 337 14.76 13.04 7.29
N ALA A 338 15.85 12.29 7.49
CA ALA A 338 17.18 12.87 7.74
C ALA A 338 17.92 13.29 6.44
N GLY A 339 17.41 12.92 5.26
CA GLY A 339 17.99 13.24 3.97
C GLY A 339 18.11 12.04 3.03
N GLU A 340 18.97 12.17 2.03
CA GLU A 340 19.27 11.09 1.07
C GLU A 340 20.53 10.32 1.50
N ALA A 341 20.49 9.01 1.35
CA ALA A 341 21.63 8.11 1.57
C ALA A 341 21.93 7.32 0.28
N SER A 342 23.20 7.29 -0.10
CA SER A 342 23.66 6.50 -1.26
C SER A 342 23.77 5.02 -0.91
N LEU A 343 23.29 4.17 -1.82
CA LEU A 343 23.51 2.73 -1.77
C LEU A 343 24.95 2.44 -2.22
N GLN A 344 25.84 2.19 -1.27
CA GLN A 344 27.26 1.91 -1.53
C GLN A 344 27.39 0.68 -2.45
N ALA A 345 28.06 0.85 -3.59
CA ALA A 345 28.15 -0.19 -4.62
C ALA A 345 28.84 -1.47 -4.10
N GLU A 346 29.82 -1.31 -3.21
CA GLU A 346 30.58 -2.39 -2.58
C GLU A 346 29.72 -3.24 -1.62
N VAL A 347 28.63 -2.66 -1.10
CA VAL A 347 27.68 -3.33 -0.20
C VAL A 347 26.50 -3.88 -0.99
N TYR A 348 25.82 -3.04 -1.76
CA TYR A 348 24.57 -3.40 -2.42
C TYR A 348 24.77 -4.15 -3.74
N GLY A 349 25.88 -3.92 -4.45
CA GLY A 349 26.19 -4.60 -5.71
C GLY A 349 26.17 -6.13 -5.56
N PRO A 350 26.97 -6.71 -4.64
CA PRO A 350 26.98 -8.16 -4.41
C PRO A 350 25.61 -8.72 -3.97
N VAL A 351 24.84 -7.97 -3.18
CA VAL A 351 23.50 -8.39 -2.74
C VAL A 351 22.51 -8.41 -3.91
N LEU A 352 22.53 -7.39 -4.76
CA LEU A 352 21.70 -7.32 -5.97
C LEU A 352 22.06 -8.41 -6.98
N GLU A 353 23.35 -8.65 -7.20
CA GLU A 353 23.83 -9.75 -8.04
C GLU A 353 23.37 -11.12 -7.50
N ALA A 354 23.50 -11.35 -6.19
CA ALA A 354 23.05 -12.58 -5.55
C ALA A 354 21.53 -12.77 -5.68
N LEU A 355 20.74 -11.71 -5.50
CA LEU A 355 19.29 -11.75 -5.69
C LEU A 355 18.92 -12.01 -7.16
N ALA A 356 19.60 -11.37 -8.12
CA ALA A 356 19.35 -11.51 -9.55
C ALA A 356 19.86 -12.84 -10.15
N ALA A 357 20.83 -13.49 -9.50
CA ALA A 357 21.41 -14.73 -9.98
C ALA A 357 20.36 -15.81 -10.25
N ARG A 358 20.65 -16.68 -11.23
CA ARG A 358 19.74 -17.76 -11.67
C ARG A 358 18.36 -17.23 -12.07
N ALA A 359 18.34 -16.17 -12.89
CA ALA A 359 17.12 -15.57 -13.44
C ALA A 359 16.15 -15.09 -12.34
N TYR A 360 16.66 -14.37 -11.34
CA TYR A 360 15.87 -13.71 -10.30
C TYR A 360 15.02 -14.65 -9.41
N VAL A 361 15.25 -15.97 -9.45
CA VAL A 361 14.49 -16.90 -8.61
C VAL A 361 14.61 -16.54 -7.13
N PRO A 362 13.54 -16.70 -6.32
CA PRO A 362 13.57 -16.35 -4.91
C PRO A 362 14.65 -17.12 -4.14
N LYS A 363 15.32 -16.45 -3.20
CA LYS A 363 16.40 -17.03 -2.38
C LYS A 363 16.17 -16.76 -0.91
N THR A 364 16.48 -17.75 -0.08
CA THR A 364 16.51 -17.56 1.38
C THR A 364 17.64 -16.61 1.78
N LEU A 365 17.50 -15.89 2.89
CA LEU A 365 18.61 -15.10 3.43
C LEU A 365 19.84 -15.96 3.69
N ARG A 366 19.67 -17.22 4.09
CA ARG A 366 20.76 -18.19 4.23
C ARG A 366 21.52 -18.44 2.92
N GLN A 367 20.80 -18.57 1.81
CA GLN A 367 21.42 -18.71 0.48
C GLN A 367 22.14 -17.43 0.05
N LEU A 368 21.58 -16.26 0.36
CA LEU A 368 22.22 -14.97 0.09
C LEU A 368 23.51 -14.81 0.92
N LEU A 369 23.49 -15.20 2.19
CA LEU A 369 24.66 -15.18 3.07
C LEU A 369 25.78 -16.08 2.56
N ALA A 370 25.45 -17.24 1.99
CA ALA A 370 26.43 -18.12 1.35
C ALA A 370 26.96 -17.55 0.02
N ALA A 371 26.15 -16.78 -0.71
CA ALA A 371 26.52 -16.17 -1.98
C ALA A 371 27.38 -14.90 -1.82
N VAL A 372 27.29 -14.23 -0.68
CA VAL A 372 28.05 -13.01 -0.36
C VAL A 372 28.89 -13.22 0.92
N PRO A 373 29.93 -14.07 0.89
CA PRO A 373 30.65 -14.50 2.08
C PRO A 373 31.48 -13.39 2.75
N SER A 374 31.66 -12.25 2.08
CA SER A 374 32.33 -11.07 2.64
C SER A 374 31.45 -10.26 3.60
N MET A 375 30.13 -10.48 3.61
CA MET A 375 29.20 -9.72 4.45
C MET A 375 28.85 -10.48 5.72
N ALA A 376 28.80 -9.76 6.85
CA ALA A 376 28.25 -10.33 8.08
C ALA A 376 26.72 -10.45 7.97
N TYR A 377 26.14 -11.32 8.80
CA TYR A 377 24.68 -11.54 8.83
C TYR A 377 23.89 -10.23 9.01
N GLY A 378 24.31 -9.36 9.94
CA GLY A 378 23.62 -8.11 10.24
C GLY A 378 23.62 -7.14 9.05
N ASP A 379 24.77 -7.00 8.38
CA ASP A 379 24.91 -6.12 7.22
C ASP A 379 24.03 -6.61 6.05
N LEU A 380 23.98 -7.93 5.82
CA LEU A 380 23.15 -8.51 4.77
C LEU A 380 21.66 -8.35 5.07
N GLU A 381 21.25 -8.62 6.32
CA GLU A 381 19.87 -8.45 6.75
C GLU A 381 19.42 -6.99 6.59
N GLN A 382 20.23 -6.04 7.06
CA GLN A 382 19.97 -4.61 6.91
C GLN A 382 19.91 -4.18 5.42
N ALA A 383 20.83 -4.66 4.58
CA ALA A 383 20.81 -4.34 3.14
C ALA A 383 19.54 -4.88 2.46
N VAL A 384 19.14 -6.11 2.75
CA VAL A 384 17.88 -6.69 2.26
C VAL A 384 16.68 -5.90 2.78
N ASN A 385 16.70 -5.48 4.05
CA ASN A 385 15.63 -4.68 4.65
C ASN A 385 15.46 -3.32 3.96
N VAL A 386 16.56 -2.63 3.64
CA VAL A 386 16.53 -1.39 2.85
C VAL A 386 15.92 -1.65 1.47
N LEU A 387 16.35 -2.70 0.76
CA LEU A 387 15.81 -3.05 -0.56
C LEU A 387 14.32 -3.39 -0.52
N VAL A 388 13.84 -4.06 0.53
CA VAL A 388 12.41 -4.33 0.75
C VAL A 388 11.66 -3.02 1.04
N GLY A 389 12.21 -2.17 1.89
CA GLY A 389 11.66 -0.85 2.20
C GLY A 389 11.47 0.03 0.97
N MET A 390 12.48 0.05 0.09
CA MET A 390 12.47 0.75 -1.21
C MET A 390 11.50 0.14 -2.24
N GLY A 391 10.98 -1.08 -1.99
CA GLY A 391 10.16 -1.80 -2.96
C GLY A 391 10.94 -2.43 -4.11
N VAL A 392 12.27 -2.54 -3.98
CA VAL A 392 13.16 -3.22 -4.94
C VAL A 392 13.09 -4.74 -4.77
N ALA A 393 12.91 -5.20 -3.54
CA ALA A 393 12.74 -6.60 -3.19
C ALA A 393 11.46 -6.83 -2.38
N ALA A 394 11.03 -8.08 -2.26
CA ALA A 394 9.91 -8.47 -1.41
C ALA A 394 10.19 -9.78 -0.66
N PRO A 395 9.69 -9.91 0.59
CA PRO A 395 9.61 -11.21 1.24
C PRO A 395 8.65 -12.12 0.47
N CYS A 396 8.95 -13.41 0.47
CA CYS A 396 8.20 -14.42 -0.26
C CYS A 396 7.51 -15.40 0.69
N GLN A 397 6.45 -16.03 0.18
CA GLN A 397 5.78 -17.16 0.82
C GLN A 397 6.68 -18.40 0.87
N SER A 398 6.24 -19.42 1.61
CA SER A 398 6.81 -20.75 1.47
C SER A 398 6.44 -21.35 0.11
N GLU A 399 7.31 -22.20 -0.46
CA GLU A 399 7.02 -22.86 -1.74
C GLU A 399 5.73 -23.70 -1.73
N ALA A 400 5.36 -24.22 -0.56
CA ALA A 400 4.10 -24.93 -0.37
C ALA A 400 2.89 -24.00 -0.53
N ALA A 401 2.93 -22.83 0.12
CA ALA A 401 1.88 -21.81 -0.03
C ALA A 401 1.79 -21.32 -1.48
N GLU A 402 2.91 -21.03 -2.14
CA GLU A 402 2.94 -20.61 -3.56
C GLU A 402 2.19 -21.59 -4.48
N LYS A 403 2.38 -22.90 -4.28
CA LYS A 403 1.75 -23.94 -5.11
C LYS A 403 0.23 -23.96 -4.94
N LEU A 404 -0.28 -23.67 -3.74
CA LEU A 404 -1.73 -23.67 -3.45
C LEU A 404 -2.47 -22.51 -4.13
N VAL A 405 -1.77 -21.41 -4.46
CA VAL A 405 -2.39 -20.17 -4.98
C VAL A 405 -2.13 -19.93 -6.46
N GLN A 406 -1.17 -20.62 -7.06
CA GLN A 406 -0.70 -20.33 -8.42
C GLN A 406 -1.82 -20.28 -9.47
N ALA A 407 -2.80 -21.18 -9.39
CA ALA A 407 -3.94 -21.20 -10.31
C ALA A 407 -4.87 -19.99 -10.10
N ARG A 408 -5.13 -19.59 -8.85
CA ARG A 408 -5.94 -18.41 -8.50
C ARG A 408 -5.28 -17.13 -8.99
N CYS A 409 -3.97 -16.94 -8.73
CA CYS A 409 -3.22 -15.82 -9.28
C CYS A 409 -3.29 -15.77 -10.81
N SER A 410 -3.08 -16.91 -11.48
CA SER A 410 -3.10 -17.00 -12.94
C SER A 410 -4.45 -16.59 -13.53
N ALA A 411 -5.54 -17.00 -12.87
CA ALA A 411 -6.91 -16.65 -13.27
C ALA A 411 -7.21 -15.16 -13.06
N LEU A 412 -6.91 -14.62 -11.87
CA LEU A 412 -7.09 -13.20 -11.58
C LEU A 412 -6.26 -12.32 -12.53
N ASN A 413 -4.98 -12.65 -12.73
CA ASN A 413 -4.10 -11.90 -13.61
C ASN A 413 -4.61 -11.90 -15.04
N LEU A 414 -5.11 -13.03 -15.55
CA LEU A 414 -5.74 -13.08 -16.87
C LEU A 414 -6.97 -12.17 -16.95
N HIS A 415 -7.80 -12.15 -15.91
CA HIS A 415 -8.95 -11.25 -15.84
C HIS A 415 -8.53 -9.78 -15.88
N LEU A 416 -7.56 -9.39 -15.07
CA LEU A 416 -7.04 -8.02 -15.01
C LEU A 416 -6.38 -7.60 -16.35
N CYS A 417 -5.55 -8.47 -16.94
CA CYS A 417 -4.98 -8.23 -18.26
C CYS A 417 -6.07 -8.08 -19.34
N LYS A 418 -7.17 -8.84 -19.28
CA LYS A 418 -8.31 -8.65 -20.21
C LYS A 418 -9.04 -7.33 -19.96
N ARG A 419 -9.11 -6.86 -18.71
CA ARG A 419 -9.67 -5.54 -18.39
C ARG A 419 -8.81 -4.41 -18.96
N SER A 420 -7.50 -4.60 -19.04
CA SER A 420 -6.56 -3.63 -19.63
C SER A 420 -6.83 -3.29 -21.11
N LEU A 421 -7.57 -4.16 -21.81
CA LEU A 421 -8.09 -3.90 -23.17
C LEU A 421 -9.03 -2.69 -23.21
N PHE A 422 -9.70 -2.35 -22.10
CA PHE A 422 -10.75 -1.34 -22.04
C PHE A 422 -10.42 -0.15 -21.13
N THR A 423 -9.58 -0.34 -20.12
CA THR A 423 -9.31 0.67 -19.08
C THR A 423 -7.92 0.50 -18.48
N ASN A 424 -7.38 1.54 -17.86
CA ASN A 424 -6.08 1.57 -17.17
C ASN A 424 -6.20 1.58 -15.63
N GLN A 425 -7.39 1.30 -15.09
CA GLN A 425 -7.70 1.45 -13.66
C GLN A 425 -6.84 0.60 -12.72
N ILE A 426 -6.65 -0.69 -13.04
CA ILE A 426 -5.87 -1.62 -12.20
C ILE A 426 -4.55 -1.96 -12.89
N GLN A 427 -3.44 -1.53 -12.30
CA GLN A 427 -2.08 -1.72 -12.83
C GLN A 427 -1.23 -2.60 -11.91
N THR A 428 -1.84 -3.62 -11.31
CA THR A 428 -1.19 -4.52 -10.37
C THR A 428 -1.65 -5.94 -10.63
N LEU A 429 -0.72 -6.89 -10.69
CA LEU A 429 -0.99 -8.31 -10.88
C LEU A 429 -0.57 -9.09 -9.63
N ALA A 430 -1.33 -10.13 -9.29
CA ALA A 430 -1.08 -11.00 -8.14
C ALA A 430 0.12 -11.94 -8.40
N SER A 431 1.03 -12.03 -7.44
CA SER A 431 2.17 -12.94 -7.46
C SER A 431 1.98 -14.03 -6.40
N PRO A 432 1.93 -15.32 -6.78
CA PRO A 432 1.89 -16.39 -5.80
C PRO A 432 3.19 -16.47 -4.99
N VAL A 433 4.29 -15.89 -5.47
CA VAL A 433 5.60 -15.89 -4.79
C VAL A 433 5.60 -14.91 -3.61
N THR A 434 5.12 -13.68 -3.80
CA THR A 434 5.14 -12.65 -2.75
C THR A 434 3.88 -12.66 -1.88
N GLY A 435 2.82 -13.35 -2.29
CA GLY A 435 1.51 -13.28 -1.63
C GLY A 435 0.81 -11.92 -1.83
N GLY A 436 1.29 -11.11 -2.76
CA GLY A 436 0.78 -9.75 -2.98
C GLY A 436 0.77 -9.35 -4.44
N GLY A 437 0.48 -8.08 -4.65
CA GLY A 437 0.47 -7.42 -5.94
C GLY A 437 1.83 -6.91 -6.38
N VAL A 438 2.10 -6.98 -7.68
CA VAL A 438 3.28 -6.44 -8.35
C VAL A 438 2.80 -5.45 -9.42
N PRO A 439 3.33 -4.21 -9.45
CA PRO A 439 2.94 -3.23 -10.47
C PRO A 439 3.25 -3.73 -11.88
N VAL A 440 2.26 -3.71 -12.76
CA VAL A 440 2.40 -3.96 -14.19
C VAL A 440 1.52 -2.96 -14.92
N SER A 441 2.17 -2.06 -15.67
CA SER A 441 1.49 -0.99 -16.42
C SER A 441 0.46 -1.56 -17.39
N ARG A 442 -0.49 -0.71 -17.84
CA ARG A 442 -1.45 -1.12 -18.87
C ARG A 442 -0.74 -1.70 -20.10
N PHE A 443 0.34 -1.07 -20.56
CA PHE A 443 1.10 -1.57 -21.71
C PHE A 443 1.73 -2.93 -21.43
N GLY A 444 2.35 -3.12 -20.26
CA GLY A 444 2.84 -4.44 -19.83
C GLY A 444 1.73 -5.50 -19.84
N GLN A 445 0.53 -5.18 -19.36
CA GLN A 445 -0.61 -6.11 -19.39
C GLN A 445 -1.08 -6.43 -20.82
N LEU A 446 -1.10 -5.44 -21.73
CA LEU A 446 -1.42 -5.66 -23.14
C LEU A 446 -0.36 -6.53 -23.83
N PHE A 447 0.92 -6.36 -23.50
CA PHE A 447 1.99 -7.23 -23.99
C PHE A 447 1.77 -8.68 -23.53
N LEU A 448 1.39 -8.88 -22.26
CA LEU A 448 1.03 -10.21 -21.75
C LEU A 448 -0.18 -10.82 -22.45
N ILE A 449 -1.19 -10.03 -22.81
CA ILE A 449 -2.29 -10.51 -23.66
C ILE A 449 -1.78 -10.96 -25.02
N SER A 450 -0.94 -10.15 -25.67
CA SER A 450 -0.35 -10.49 -26.98
C SER A 450 0.44 -11.81 -26.91
N MET A 451 1.25 -11.99 -25.87
CA MET A 451 1.96 -13.24 -25.61
C MET A 451 1.02 -14.43 -25.44
N LYS A 452 -0.09 -14.27 -24.70
CA LYS A 452 -1.11 -15.33 -24.56
C LYS A 452 -1.83 -15.67 -25.87
N GLN A 453 -1.85 -14.76 -26.84
CA GLN A 453 -2.33 -15.01 -28.21
C GLN A 453 -1.26 -15.68 -29.10
N GLY A 454 -0.10 -16.04 -28.55
CA GLY A 454 0.96 -16.75 -29.27
C GLY A 454 1.97 -15.86 -29.97
N LYS A 455 1.89 -14.53 -29.79
CA LYS A 455 2.87 -13.57 -30.33
C LYS A 455 4.19 -13.66 -29.57
N LYS A 456 5.31 -13.66 -30.28
CA LYS A 456 6.63 -13.97 -29.70
C LYS A 456 7.60 -12.80 -29.71
N LEU A 457 7.41 -11.86 -30.64
CA LEU A 457 8.33 -10.75 -30.84
C LEU A 457 7.77 -9.45 -30.22
N PRO A 458 8.62 -8.60 -29.61
CA PRO A 458 8.20 -7.30 -29.05
C PRO A 458 7.39 -6.44 -30.02
N ILE A 459 7.75 -6.42 -31.30
CA ILE A 459 7.02 -5.69 -32.34
C ILE A 459 5.55 -6.13 -32.46
N GLU A 460 5.27 -7.44 -32.31
CA GLU A 460 3.89 -7.96 -32.37
C GLU A 460 3.08 -7.55 -31.14
N TRP A 461 3.76 -7.40 -29.99
CA TRP A 461 3.14 -6.95 -28.75
C TRP A 461 2.80 -5.47 -28.80
N ALA A 462 3.75 -4.65 -29.29
CA ALA A 462 3.56 -3.23 -29.53
C ALA A 462 2.44 -2.98 -30.56
N GLN A 463 2.38 -3.75 -31.65
CA GLN A 463 1.33 -3.63 -32.66
C GLN A 463 -0.07 -3.88 -32.08
N LEU A 464 -0.22 -4.92 -31.26
CA LEU A 464 -1.47 -5.21 -30.59
C LEU A 464 -1.86 -4.09 -29.62
N ALA A 465 -0.92 -3.63 -28.80
CA ALA A 465 -1.17 -2.54 -27.85
C ALA A 465 -1.60 -1.26 -28.59
N TRP A 466 -0.90 -0.90 -29.66
CA TRP A 466 -1.23 0.27 -30.48
C TRP A 466 -2.60 0.16 -31.12
N GLY A 467 -2.95 -1.00 -31.69
CA GLY A 467 -4.27 -1.24 -32.26
C GLY A 467 -5.41 -0.93 -31.27
N ILE A 468 -5.26 -1.35 -30.02
CA ILE A 468 -6.26 -1.12 -28.97
C ILE A 468 -6.31 0.36 -28.55
N ILE A 469 -5.16 0.99 -28.32
CA ILE A 469 -5.06 2.37 -27.84
C ILE A 469 -5.59 3.34 -28.89
N SER A 470 -5.19 3.16 -30.15
CA SER A 470 -5.59 4.03 -31.26
C SER A 470 -7.08 3.90 -31.61
N GLU A 471 -7.66 2.70 -31.55
CA GLU A 471 -9.11 2.49 -31.73
C GLU A 471 -9.94 3.22 -30.66
N GLN A 472 -9.37 3.47 -29.49
CA GLN A 472 -10.00 4.21 -28.40
C GLN A 472 -9.80 5.73 -28.50
N GLY A 473 -9.08 6.21 -29.53
CA GLY A 473 -8.74 7.62 -29.69
C GLY A 473 -7.74 8.12 -28.63
N GLU A 474 -7.03 7.20 -27.96
CA GLU A 474 -6.02 7.52 -26.97
C GLU A 474 -4.63 7.63 -27.63
N GLY A 475 -3.73 8.35 -26.97
CA GLY A 475 -2.33 8.49 -27.37
C GLY A 475 -1.39 8.39 -26.17
N ILE A 476 -0.12 8.15 -26.42
CA ILE A 476 0.88 7.96 -25.38
C ILE A 476 1.45 9.31 -24.97
N VAL A 477 1.68 9.47 -23.67
CA VAL A 477 2.37 10.64 -23.11
C VAL A 477 3.80 10.24 -22.77
N LYS A 478 4.77 10.88 -23.42
CA LYS A 478 6.21 10.75 -23.12
C LYS A 478 6.72 12.10 -22.61
N ASP A 479 7.39 12.11 -21.46
CA ASP A 479 7.94 13.33 -20.83
C ASP A 479 6.91 14.47 -20.67
N GLY A 480 5.68 14.11 -20.32
CA GLY A 480 4.57 15.06 -20.14
C GLY A 480 3.98 15.63 -21.44
N LYS A 481 4.40 15.13 -22.62
CA LYS A 481 3.89 15.54 -23.92
C LYS A 481 3.19 14.37 -24.62
N ALA A 482 2.01 14.62 -25.15
CA ALA A 482 1.32 13.64 -25.98
C ALA A 482 2.04 13.47 -27.32
N LEU A 483 2.31 12.23 -27.72
CA LEU A 483 2.83 11.89 -29.03
C LEU A 483 1.76 12.09 -30.09
N SER A 484 2.14 12.67 -31.23
CA SER A 484 1.20 13.26 -32.19
C SER A 484 0.94 12.38 -33.41
N THR A 485 1.89 11.54 -33.79
CA THR A 485 1.78 10.67 -34.98
C THR A 485 1.66 9.19 -34.59
N ALA A 486 1.08 8.40 -35.49
CA ALA A 486 0.97 6.95 -35.27
C ALA A 486 2.36 6.29 -35.22
N GLU A 487 3.31 6.80 -36.01
CA GLU A 487 4.69 6.35 -36.05
C GLU A 487 5.42 6.62 -34.73
N GLU A 488 5.25 7.82 -34.14
CA GLU A 488 5.81 8.16 -32.83
C GLU A 488 5.26 7.24 -31.72
N ASN A 489 3.94 7.05 -31.68
CA ASN A 489 3.30 6.19 -30.68
C ASN A 489 3.73 4.73 -30.83
N MET A 490 3.81 4.23 -32.06
CA MET A 490 4.24 2.85 -32.32
C MET A 490 5.72 2.64 -31.98
N ALA A 491 6.60 3.61 -32.27
CA ALA A 491 8.01 3.56 -31.89
C ALA A 491 8.19 3.52 -30.37
N GLU A 492 7.41 4.33 -29.64
CA GLU A 492 7.42 4.32 -28.17
C GLU A 492 6.94 2.98 -27.59
N LEU A 493 5.86 2.41 -28.11
CA LEU A 493 5.41 1.09 -27.67
C LEU A 493 6.41 -0.02 -27.97
N LEU A 494 7.14 0.09 -29.08
CA LEU A 494 8.20 -0.85 -29.42
C LEU A 494 9.35 -0.75 -28.41
N GLU A 495 9.82 0.45 -28.09
CA GLU A 495 10.87 0.69 -27.07
C GLU A 495 10.44 0.08 -25.72
N GLN A 496 9.20 0.32 -25.30
CA GLN A 496 8.67 -0.26 -24.07
C GLN A 496 8.51 -1.79 -24.13
N ALA A 497 8.11 -2.35 -25.28
CA ALA A 497 7.98 -3.80 -25.46
C ALA A 497 9.34 -4.51 -25.44
N GLU A 498 10.38 -3.89 -26.01
CA GLU A 498 11.76 -4.38 -25.97
C GLU A 498 12.29 -4.35 -24.53
N ALA A 499 12.16 -3.21 -23.83
CA ALA A 499 12.53 -3.10 -22.43
C ALA A 499 11.75 -4.09 -21.54
N PHE A 500 10.47 -4.32 -21.84
CA PHE A 500 9.65 -5.33 -21.15
C PHE A 500 10.17 -6.75 -21.38
N ALA A 501 10.56 -7.10 -22.61
CA ALA A 501 11.10 -8.41 -22.95
C ALA A 501 12.42 -8.70 -22.24
N GLU A 502 13.31 -7.69 -22.18
CA GLU A 502 14.65 -7.81 -21.64
C GLU A 502 14.68 -7.76 -20.10
N LYS A 503 13.95 -6.81 -19.50
CA LYS A 503 14.08 -6.49 -18.07
C LYS A 503 12.92 -7.05 -17.25
N SER A 504 11.68 -6.81 -17.68
CA SER A 504 10.50 -7.12 -16.86
C SER A 504 10.10 -8.59 -16.94
N LEU A 505 10.16 -9.20 -18.13
CA LEU A 505 9.61 -10.53 -18.36
C LEU A 505 10.30 -11.63 -17.54
N VAL A 506 11.62 -11.55 -17.36
CA VAL A 506 12.37 -12.52 -16.54
C VAL A 506 11.96 -12.45 -15.06
N ILE A 507 11.67 -11.25 -14.57
CA ILE A 507 11.22 -11.01 -13.19
C ILE A 507 9.79 -11.48 -13.00
N LEU A 508 8.89 -11.16 -13.95
CA LEU A 508 7.50 -11.65 -13.92
C LEU A 508 7.44 -13.19 -13.94
N LYS A 509 8.36 -13.86 -14.65
CA LYS A 509 8.52 -15.33 -14.59
C LYS A 509 9.00 -15.80 -13.23
N ALA A 510 10.00 -15.13 -12.63
CA ALA A 510 10.49 -15.46 -11.29
C ALA A 510 9.40 -15.29 -10.21
N LEU A 511 8.51 -14.32 -10.40
CA LEU A 511 7.32 -14.06 -9.58
C LEU A 511 6.14 -14.97 -9.93
N LYS A 512 6.24 -15.80 -10.96
CA LYS A 512 5.17 -16.69 -11.48
C LYS A 512 3.87 -15.94 -11.81
N ILE A 513 4.00 -14.70 -12.31
CA ILE A 513 2.87 -13.92 -12.85
C ILE A 513 2.53 -14.42 -14.27
N VAL A 514 3.53 -14.93 -14.99
CA VAL A 514 3.46 -15.42 -16.38
C VAL A 514 4.03 -16.81 -16.57
#